data_AF-A0A1G2QMA6-F1
#
_entry.id   AF-A0A1G2QMA6-F1
#
_cell.length_a   1.000
_cell.length_b   1.000
_cell.length_c   1.000
_cell.angle_alpha   90.00
_cell.angle_beta   90.00
_cell.angle_gamma   90.00
#
_symmetry.space_group_name_H-M   'P 1'
#
loop_
_entity.id
_entity.type
_entity.pdbx_description
1 polymer ?
#
loop_
_entity_poly.entity_id
_entity_poly.type
_entity_poly.pdbx_seq_one_letter_code
_entity_poly.pdbx_strand_id
1 'polypeptide(L)'
;MEIAHLNAIMVIILRELENVFRLVNEKLSLEKQREGGHFCLALRDHFGPPLLMLKVGEQTLARAERTFRLCLEKAKRLRQHPEHLTSSQSQDENLDQHGGAVLWGDLIFSFSGLSGGEEDEKLMLTLIQPSRWHGRLPNPVDIKQFRSIEAASREAYHPTPASPEL
;
A
#
# COMPACT_ATOMS: atom_id res chain seq x y z
N MET A 1 -17.43 15.16 0.39
CA MET A 1 -17.58 13.77 -0.10
C MET A 1 -19.00 13.32 0.20
N GLU A 2 -19.81 13.03 -0.82
CA GLU A 2 -21.19 12.57 -0.63
C GLU A 2 -21.23 11.17 0.00
N ILE A 3 -22.20 10.91 0.87
CA ILE A 3 -22.41 9.63 1.56
C ILE A 3 -22.46 8.45 0.58
N ALA A 4 -23.03 8.66 -0.62
CA ALA A 4 -23.09 7.66 -1.69
C ALA A 4 -21.69 7.23 -2.17
N HIS A 5 -20.73 8.16 -2.24
CA HIS A 5 -19.36 7.87 -2.66
C HIS A 5 -18.62 7.04 -1.60
N LEU A 6 -18.82 7.35 -0.31
CA LEU A 6 -18.25 6.57 0.79
C LEU A 6 -18.84 5.15 0.86
N ASN A 7 -20.14 5.00 0.61
CA ASN A 7 -20.80 3.69 0.56
C ASN A 7 -20.29 2.84 -0.61
N ALA A 8 -20.10 3.44 -1.79
CA ALA A 8 -19.50 2.75 -2.94
C ALA A 8 -18.07 2.28 -2.62
N ILE A 9 -17.26 3.15 -2.02
CA ILE A 9 -15.91 2.82 -1.54
C ILE A 9 -15.97 1.66 -0.53
N MET A 10 -16.84 1.70 0.48
CA MET A 10 -17.00 0.61 1.46
C MET A 10 -17.38 -0.73 0.84
N VAL A 11 -18.29 -0.75 -0.14
CA VAL A 11 -18.69 -2.00 -0.82
C VAL A 11 -17.52 -2.58 -1.62
N ILE A 12 -16.76 -1.72 -2.29
CA ILE A 12 -15.55 -2.10 -3.02
C ILE A 12 -14.51 -2.66 -2.05
N ILE A 13 -14.26 -1.97 -0.93
CA ILE A 13 -13.35 -2.42 0.12
C ILE A 13 -13.75 -3.80 0.62
N LEU A 14 -15.00 -3.98 1.07
CA LEU A 14 -15.50 -5.23 1.65
C LEU A 14 -15.41 -6.40 0.66
N ARG A 15 -15.68 -6.18 -0.63
CA ARG A 15 -15.51 -7.20 -1.67
C ARG A 15 -14.05 -7.59 -1.87
N GLU A 16 -13.16 -6.62 -1.84
CA GLU A 16 -11.74 -6.87 -2.04
C GLU A 16 -11.02 -7.30 -0.77
N LEU A 17 -11.61 -7.18 0.43
CA LEU A 17 -10.99 -7.65 1.66
C LEU A 17 -10.64 -9.14 1.59
N GLU A 18 -11.50 -9.96 0.99
CA GLU A 18 -11.20 -11.38 0.79
C GLU A 18 -9.96 -11.56 -0.10
N ASN A 19 -9.82 -10.76 -1.16
CA ASN A 19 -8.63 -10.76 -2.01
C ASN A 19 -7.39 -10.22 -1.28
N VAL A 20 -7.52 -9.16 -0.47
CA VAL A 20 -6.46 -8.65 0.39
C VAL A 20 -5.97 -9.77 1.32
N PHE A 21 -6.88 -10.37 2.09
CA PHE A 21 -6.54 -11.45 3.03
C PHE A 21 -5.92 -12.63 2.31
N ARG A 22 -6.51 -13.08 1.20
CA ARG A 22 -5.97 -14.19 0.41
C ARG A 22 -4.56 -13.91 -0.07
N LEU A 23 -4.29 -12.73 -0.64
CA LEU A 23 -2.99 -12.39 -1.21
C LEU A 23 -1.92 -12.15 -0.16
N VAL A 24 -2.28 -11.45 0.91
CA VAL A 24 -1.39 -11.24 2.04
C VAL A 24 -1.04 -12.61 2.65
N ASN A 25 -2.04 -13.48 2.88
CA ASN A 25 -1.80 -14.83 3.42
C ASN A 25 -0.99 -15.72 2.46
N GLU A 26 -1.27 -15.71 1.16
CA GLU A 26 -0.49 -16.43 0.14
C GLU A 26 0.98 -16.00 0.20
N LYS A 27 1.25 -14.68 0.18
CA LYS A 27 2.61 -14.14 0.24
C LYS A 27 3.32 -14.46 1.56
N LEU A 28 2.63 -14.30 2.69
CA LEU A 28 3.15 -14.67 4.00
C LEU A 28 3.46 -16.17 4.11
N SER A 29 2.64 -17.03 3.52
CA SER A 29 2.86 -18.49 3.57
C SER A 29 4.08 -18.97 2.78
N LEU A 30 4.46 -18.24 1.72
CA LEU A 30 5.64 -18.53 0.91
C LEU A 30 6.93 -18.11 1.62
N GLU A 31 6.87 -17.05 2.43
CA GLU A 31 7.97 -16.62 3.30
C GLU A 31 7.90 -17.40 4.63
N LYS A 32 8.41 -18.65 4.62
CA LYS A 32 8.42 -19.67 5.69
C LYS A 32 8.76 -19.23 7.14
N GLN A 33 9.03 -17.95 7.41
CA GLN A 33 9.34 -17.38 8.71
C GLN A 33 8.53 -16.11 9.10
N ARG A 34 7.45 -15.74 8.39
CA ARG A 34 6.75 -14.47 8.69
C ARG A 34 5.40 -14.62 9.36
N GLU A 35 5.38 -14.14 10.59
CA GLU A 35 4.27 -13.92 11.52
C GLU A 35 3.14 -12.99 11.01
N GLY A 36 3.22 -12.41 9.81
CA GLY A 36 2.20 -11.47 9.33
C GLY A 36 2.47 -10.01 9.67
N GLY A 37 1.42 -9.18 9.55
CA GLY A 37 1.52 -7.73 9.42
C GLY A 37 0.21 -6.98 9.65
N HIS A 38 0.25 -5.67 9.37
CA HIS A 38 -0.92 -4.82 9.36
C HIS A 38 -1.19 -4.28 7.96
N PHE A 39 -2.47 -4.27 7.60
CA PHE A 39 -3.00 -3.61 6.41
C PHE A 39 -3.82 -2.41 6.83
N CYS A 40 -3.63 -1.28 6.15
CA CYS A 40 -4.33 -0.04 6.38
C CYS A 40 -4.90 0.49 5.06
N LEU A 41 -6.12 1.00 5.14
CA LEU A 41 -6.74 1.75 4.06
C LEU A 41 -7.15 3.12 4.57
N ALA A 42 -6.72 4.16 3.88
CA ALA A 42 -7.03 5.53 4.25
C ALA A 42 -7.48 6.36 3.04
N LEU A 43 -8.13 7.48 3.31
CA LEU A 43 -8.38 8.49 2.27
C LEU A 43 -7.18 9.43 2.17
N ARG A 44 -6.90 9.86 0.95
CA ARG A 44 -5.89 10.88 0.65
C ARG A 44 -6.21 12.18 1.36
N ASP A 45 -7.38 12.76 1.12
CA ASP A 45 -7.71 14.12 1.58
C ASP A 45 -8.34 14.17 2.98
N HIS A 46 -8.19 13.12 3.78
CA HIS A 46 -8.75 13.06 5.14
C HIS A 46 -7.65 12.83 6.17
N PHE A 47 -7.35 13.86 6.97
CA PHE A 47 -6.30 13.81 8.01
C PHE A 47 -6.66 13.00 9.26
N GLY A 48 -7.88 12.45 9.34
CA GLY A 48 -8.31 11.61 10.45
C GLY A 48 -7.76 10.17 10.41
N PRO A 49 -8.31 9.29 11.27
CA PRO A 49 -7.98 7.87 11.28
C PRO A 49 -8.18 7.21 9.91
N PRO A 50 -7.45 6.11 9.62
CA PRO A 50 -7.72 5.32 8.43
C PRO A 50 -9.15 4.78 8.42
N LEU A 51 -9.69 4.55 7.22
CA LEU A 51 -10.99 3.90 7.05
C LEU A 51 -10.99 2.48 7.61
N LEU A 52 -9.85 1.81 7.49
CA LEU A 52 -9.68 0.43 7.93
C LEU A 52 -8.25 0.18 8.41
N MET A 53 -8.14 -0.62 9.47
CA MET A 53 -6.89 -1.18 9.95
C MET A 53 -7.13 -2.65 10.33
N LEU A 54 -6.33 -3.56 9.77
CA LEU A 54 -6.48 -5.00 9.95
C LEU A 54 -5.14 -5.63 10.33
N LYS A 55 -5.16 -6.49 11.36
CA LYS A 55 -4.09 -7.47 11.61
C LYS A 55 -4.25 -8.61 10.60
N VAL A 56 -3.17 -9.03 9.97
CA VAL A 56 -3.13 -10.19 9.08
C VAL A 56 -2.05 -11.16 9.54
N GLY A 57 -2.38 -12.43 9.73
CA GLY A 57 -1.47 -13.44 10.25
C GLY A 57 -1.28 -13.38 11.78
N GLU A 58 -0.43 -14.27 12.30
CA GLU A 58 -0.17 -14.43 13.73
C GLU A 58 1.18 -13.85 14.16
N GLN A 59 1.13 -12.78 14.95
CA GLN A 59 2.29 -11.99 15.36
C GLN A 59 2.49 -12.04 16.87
N THR A 60 3.76 -12.01 17.28
CA THR A 60 4.11 -11.57 18.63
C THR A 60 3.60 -10.14 18.88
N LEU A 61 3.28 -9.80 20.14
CA LEU A 61 2.75 -8.47 20.50
C LEU A 61 3.69 -7.34 20.04
N ALA A 62 5.00 -7.47 20.29
CA ALA A 62 5.99 -6.48 19.87
C ALA A 62 6.04 -6.28 18.35
N ARG A 63 5.88 -7.35 17.56
CA ARG A 63 5.80 -7.26 16.10
C ARG A 63 4.48 -6.61 15.65
N ALA A 64 3.38 -6.96 16.28
CA ALA A 64 2.08 -6.37 15.99
C ALA A 64 2.10 -4.85 16.22
N GLU A 65 2.61 -4.38 17.36
CA GLU A 65 2.75 -2.96 17.66
C GLU A 65 3.66 -2.23 16.65
N ARG A 66 4.81 -2.83 16.31
CA ARG A 66 5.73 -2.27 15.31
C ARG A 66 5.06 -2.14 13.95
N THR A 67 4.48 -3.22 13.44
CA THR A 67 3.85 -3.23 12.10
C THR A 67 2.63 -2.33 12.03
N PHE A 68 1.84 -2.23 13.10
CA PHE A 68 0.75 -1.27 13.22
C PHE A 68 1.24 0.17 13.06
N ARG A 69 2.27 0.55 13.84
CA ARG A 69 2.87 1.90 13.80
C ARG A 69 3.43 2.22 12.42
N LEU A 70 4.20 1.31 11.83
CA LEU A 70 4.81 1.50 10.51
C LEU A 70 3.74 1.58 9.41
N CYS A 71 2.72 0.74 9.46
CA CYS A 71 1.63 0.76 8.47
C CYS A 71 0.88 2.11 8.49
N LEU A 72 0.60 2.65 9.68
CA LEU A 72 0.03 4.00 9.85
C LEU A 72 0.96 5.10 9.38
N GLU A 73 2.24 5.00 9.72
CA GLU A 73 3.27 5.97 9.32
C GLU A 73 3.32 6.10 7.81
N LYS A 74 3.47 4.99 7.07
CA LYS A 74 3.55 5.00 5.61
C LYS A 74 2.34 5.67 4.95
N ALA A 75 1.14 5.38 5.44
CA ALA A 75 -0.09 5.97 4.94
C ALA A 75 -0.17 7.49 5.23
N LYS A 76 0.24 7.91 6.44
CA LYS A 76 0.29 9.32 6.83
C LYS A 76 1.34 10.09 6.04
N ARG A 77 2.54 9.51 5.88
CA ARG A 77 3.63 10.12 5.10
C ARG A 77 3.22 10.27 3.65
N LEU A 78 2.68 9.23 3.01
CA LEU A 78 2.21 9.35 1.63
C LEU A 78 1.13 10.44 1.47
N ARG A 79 0.26 10.62 2.46
CA ARG A 79 -0.69 11.75 2.47
C ARG A 79 0.00 13.12 2.56
N GLN A 80 1.09 13.22 3.30
CA GLN A 80 1.86 14.46 3.47
C GLN A 80 2.69 14.85 2.24
N HIS A 81 2.80 13.95 1.26
CA HIS A 81 3.48 14.16 -0.02
C HIS A 81 2.50 14.03 -1.19
N PRO A 82 1.71 15.08 -1.52
CA PRO A 82 0.69 15.01 -2.57
C PRO A 82 1.22 14.66 -3.96
N GLU A 83 2.49 14.89 -4.22
CA GLU A 83 3.18 14.55 -5.46
C GLU A 83 3.57 13.06 -5.55
N HIS A 84 3.59 12.35 -4.42
CA HIS A 84 3.99 10.95 -4.37
C HIS A 84 2.81 10.00 -4.67
N LEU A 85 3.14 8.95 -5.40
CA LEU A 85 2.27 7.81 -5.70
C LEU A 85 2.55 6.62 -4.78
N THR A 86 3.73 6.60 -4.16
CA THR A 86 4.16 5.56 -3.21
C THR A 86 4.95 6.19 -2.06
N SER A 87 4.88 5.59 -0.86
CA SER A 87 5.70 6.03 0.28
C SER A 87 7.20 5.80 0.08
N SER A 88 7.60 4.96 -0.89
CA SER A 88 9.00 4.72 -1.28
C SER A 88 9.67 5.97 -1.83
N GLN A 89 8.93 6.86 -2.51
CA GLN A 89 9.46 8.13 -3.02
C GLN A 89 9.91 9.08 -1.90
N SER A 90 9.39 8.89 -0.69
CA SER A 90 9.75 9.64 0.52
C SER A 90 10.50 8.78 1.54
N GLN A 91 11.10 7.65 1.15
CA GLN A 91 11.81 6.78 2.09
C GLN A 91 13.07 7.41 2.67
N ASP A 92 13.32 7.16 3.95
CA ASP A 92 14.51 7.62 4.66
C ASP A 92 14.93 6.57 5.69
N GLU A 93 16.04 5.88 5.41
CA GLU A 93 16.56 4.83 6.28
C GLU A 93 16.96 5.36 7.66
N ASN A 94 17.38 6.63 7.76
CA ASN A 94 17.79 7.23 9.03
C ASN A 94 16.60 7.43 9.98
N LEU A 95 15.38 7.49 9.43
CA LEU A 95 14.14 7.71 10.16
C LEU A 95 13.28 6.43 10.29
N ASP A 96 13.81 5.25 9.93
CA ASP A 96 13.05 3.98 9.84
C ASP A 96 11.80 4.11 8.93
N GLN A 97 11.94 4.91 7.86
CA GLN A 97 10.88 5.23 6.92
C GLN A 97 11.05 4.45 5.64
N HIS A 98 10.16 3.47 5.42
CA HIS A 98 10.25 2.53 4.30
C HIS A 98 9.06 2.67 3.33
N GLY A 99 9.16 2.10 2.13
CA GLY A 99 8.02 1.93 1.23
C GLY A 99 6.94 0.96 1.74
N GLY A 100 5.91 0.75 0.93
CA GLY A 100 4.81 -0.16 1.28
C GLY A 100 3.45 0.52 1.45
N ALA A 101 3.32 1.78 1.05
CA ALA A 101 2.03 2.41 0.80
C ALA A 101 1.94 2.91 -0.64
N VAL A 102 0.77 2.77 -1.27
CA VAL A 102 0.50 3.21 -2.65
C VAL A 102 -0.80 4.00 -2.70
N LEU A 103 -0.83 5.02 -3.56
CA LEU A 103 -1.99 5.86 -3.81
C LEU A 103 -2.72 5.41 -5.07
N TRP A 104 -3.99 5.02 -4.93
CA TRP A 104 -4.87 4.58 -6.00
C TRP A 104 -6.19 5.36 -5.96
N GLY A 105 -6.48 6.15 -6.99
CA GLY A 105 -7.50 7.20 -6.91
C GLY A 105 -7.30 8.08 -5.67
N ASP A 106 -8.34 8.16 -4.84
CA ASP A 106 -8.34 8.89 -3.55
C ASP A 106 -8.02 8.00 -2.34
N LEU A 107 -7.62 6.74 -2.59
CA LEU A 107 -7.36 5.73 -1.57
C LEU A 107 -5.87 5.47 -1.41
N ILE A 108 -5.43 5.38 -0.16
CA ILE A 108 -4.08 4.96 0.21
C ILE A 108 -4.15 3.55 0.77
N PHE A 109 -3.54 2.61 0.08
CA PHE A 109 -3.34 1.23 0.53
C PHE A 109 -1.97 1.13 1.16
N SER A 110 -1.88 0.63 2.39
CA SER A 110 -0.61 0.52 3.11
C SER A 110 -0.50 -0.85 3.77
N PHE A 111 0.70 -1.42 3.73
CA PHE A 111 1.01 -2.66 4.43
C PHE A 111 2.36 -2.59 5.14
N SER A 112 2.45 -3.30 6.27
CA SER A 112 3.72 -3.57 6.92
C SER A 112 3.73 -4.96 7.52
N GLY A 113 4.66 -5.81 7.08
CA GLY A 113 4.81 -7.15 7.64
C GLY A 113 5.77 -8.08 6.90
N LEU A 114 6.18 -7.75 5.67
CA LEU A 114 7.13 -8.52 4.87
C LEU A 114 8.58 -8.10 5.15
N SER A 115 9.49 -8.56 4.29
CA SER A 115 10.96 -8.47 4.44
C SER A 115 11.54 -7.07 4.50
N GLY A 116 10.82 -6.10 3.98
CA GLY A 116 11.17 -4.69 4.01
C GLY A 116 10.11 -3.90 3.27
N GLY A 117 10.35 -2.60 3.11
CA GLY A 117 9.43 -1.71 2.40
C GLY A 117 9.15 -2.15 0.97
N GLU A 118 10.17 -2.68 0.27
CA GLU A 118 10.03 -3.10 -1.13
C GLU A 118 9.04 -4.26 -1.31
N GLU A 119 9.09 -5.27 -0.44
CA GLU A 119 8.16 -6.41 -0.52
C GLU A 119 6.75 -6.02 -0.08
N ASP A 120 6.64 -5.18 0.97
CA ASP A 120 5.37 -4.59 1.37
C ASP A 120 4.73 -3.83 0.19
N GLU A 121 5.52 -3.10 -0.58
CA GLU A 121 5.07 -2.35 -1.75
C GLU A 121 4.68 -3.24 -2.93
N LYS A 122 5.49 -4.24 -3.27
CA LYS A 122 5.15 -5.22 -4.31
C LYS A 122 3.81 -5.91 -4.02
N LEU A 123 3.54 -6.21 -2.75
CA LEU A 123 2.25 -6.73 -2.32
C LEU A 123 1.11 -5.73 -2.60
N MET A 124 1.29 -4.46 -2.24
CA MET A 124 0.29 -3.41 -2.50
C MET A 124 0.06 -3.17 -4.00
N LEU A 125 1.12 -3.16 -4.82
CA LEU A 125 1.02 -3.11 -6.27
C LEU A 125 0.21 -4.28 -6.82
N THR A 126 0.44 -5.50 -6.32
CA THR A 126 -0.32 -6.69 -6.72
C THR A 126 -1.81 -6.56 -6.37
N LEU A 127 -2.15 -5.86 -5.28
CA LEU A 127 -3.53 -5.64 -4.87
C LEU A 127 -4.27 -4.69 -5.83
N ILE A 128 -3.62 -3.60 -6.26
CA ILE A 128 -4.21 -2.60 -7.15
C ILE A 128 -4.10 -2.96 -8.64
N GLN A 129 -3.58 -4.14 -8.98
CA GLN A 129 -3.45 -4.60 -10.37
C GLN A 129 -4.81 -4.69 -11.07
N PRO A 130 -5.04 -3.95 -12.18
CA PRO A 130 -6.34 -3.89 -12.85
C PRO A 130 -6.93 -5.25 -13.25
N SER A 131 -6.09 -6.22 -13.61
CA SER A 131 -6.52 -7.57 -14.03
C SER A 131 -7.14 -8.40 -12.90
N ARG A 132 -7.03 -7.96 -11.65
CA ARG A 132 -7.58 -8.67 -10.48
C ARG A 132 -8.93 -8.14 -10.04
N TRP A 133 -9.33 -6.98 -10.52
CA TRP A 133 -10.62 -6.37 -10.23
C TRP A 133 -11.65 -6.89 -11.24
N HIS A 134 -12.33 -7.97 -10.87
CA HIS A 134 -13.29 -8.67 -11.74
C HIS A 134 -14.63 -7.92 -11.84
N GLY A 135 -14.90 -6.98 -10.93
CA GLY A 135 -15.96 -5.99 -11.08
C GLY A 135 -15.42 -4.80 -11.85
N ARG A 136 -16.05 -4.45 -12.98
CA ARG A 136 -15.69 -3.31 -13.85
C ARG A 136 -15.16 -2.12 -13.03
N LEU A 137 -13.84 -1.98 -12.99
CA LEU A 137 -13.23 -0.71 -12.64
C LEU A 137 -13.63 0.28 -13.74
N PRO A 138 -14.34 1.36 -13.41
CA PRO A 138 -15.03 2.15 -14.41
C PRO A 138 -14.11 3.20 -15.01
N ASN A 139 -12.87 2.93 -15.44
CA ASN A 139 -12.12 3.89 -16.27
C ASN A 139 -10.76 3.41 -16.83
N PRO A 140 -10.33 3.91 -18.01
CA PRO A 140 -8.95 3.84 -18.48
C PRO A 140 -7.93 4.62 -17.61
N VAL A 141 -8.43 5.45 -16.68
CA VAL A 141 -7.65 6.16 -15.65
C VAL A 141 -6.90 5.16 -14.76
N ASP A 142 -7.50 4.02 -14.47
CA ASP A 142 -6.93 3.01 -13.56
C ASP A 142 -5.67 2.36 -14.15
N ILE A 143 -5.66 1.98 -15.43
CA ILE A 143 -4.46 1.37 -16.06
C ILE A 143 -3.32 2.38 -16.17
N LYS A 144 -3.62 3.64 -16.51
CA LYS A 144 -2.60 4.70 -16.59
C LYS A 144 -2.03 4.99 -15.21
N GLN A 145 -2.88 5.14 -14.20
CA GLN A 145 -2.46 5.36 -12.82
C GLN A 145 -1.62 4.19 -12.32
N PHE A 146 -2.04 2.94 -12.59
CA PHE A 146 -1.26 1.74 -12.24
C PHE A 146 0.16 1.80 -12.77
N ARG A 147 0.33 2.09 -14.06
CA ARG A 147 1.65 2.20 -14.69
C ARG A 147 2.48 3.32 -14.07
N SER A 148 1.86 4.43 -13.70
CA SER A 148 2.55 5.54 -13.02
C SER A 148 3.04 5.14 -11.63
N ILE A 149 2.20 4.44 -10.84
CA ILE A 149 2.60 3.96 -9.51
C ILE A 149 3.71 2.90 -9.64
N GLU A 150 3.58 1.97 -10.60
CA GLU A 150 4.61 0.96 -10.86
C GLU A 150 5.93 1.60 -11.28
N ALA A 151 5.91 2.62 -12.15
CA ALA A 151 7.10 3.36 -12.53
C ALA A 151 7.75 4.08 -11.34
N ALA A 152 6.95 4.79 -10.53
CA ALA A 152 7.42 5.49 -9.33
C ALA A 152 8.04 4.52 -8.30
N SER A 153 7.45 3.35 -8.11
CA SER A 153 7.99 2.30 -7.24
C SER A 153 9.34 1.77 -7.76
N ARG A 154 9.43 1.50 -9.07
CA ARG A 154 10.69 1.04 -9.69
C ARG A 154 11.80 2.07 -9.59
N GLU A 155 11.50 3.35 -9.81
CA GLU A 155 12.47 4.43 -9.69
C GLU A 155 13.01 4.56 -8.25
N ALA A 156 12.14 4.40 -7.25
CA ALA A 156 12.53 4.48 -5.84
C ALA A 156 13.45 3.33 -5.39
N TYR A 157 13.25 2.11 -5.90
CA TYR A 157 14.03 0.93 -5.50
C TYR A 157 15.19 0.58 -6.43
N HIS A 158 15.10 0.99 -7.70
CA HIS A 158 16.10 0.74 -8.72
C HIS A 158 16.31 2.03 -9.52
N PRO A 159 16.89 3.07 -8.89
CA PRO A 159 17.16 4.32 -9.59
C PRO A 159 18.05 4.03 -10.79
N THR A 160 17.65 4.55 -11.96
CA THR A 160 18.50 4.48 -13.15
C THR A 160 19.83 5.15 -12.77
N PRO A 161 20.99 4.50 -12.98
CA PRO A 161 22.27 5.14 -12.66
C PRO A 161 22.33 6.47 -13.37
N ALA A 162 22.64 7.54 -12.63
CA ALA A 162 22.87 8.85 -13.22
C ALA A 162 23.84 8.69 -14.38
N SER A 163 23.49 9.20 -15.56
CA SER A 163 24.39 9.24 -16.71
C SER A 163 25.76 9.74 -16.23
N PRO A 164 26.87 9.06 -16.58
CA PRO A 164 28.18 9.57 -16.21
C PRO A 164 28.30 10.98 -16.76
N GLU A 165 28.55 11.94 -15.86
CA GLU A 165 28.83 13.33 -16.22
C GLU A 165 29.90 13.33 -17.33
N LEU A 166 29.55 13.92 -18.48
CA LEU A 166 30.45 14.14 -19.61
C LEU A 166 31.36 15.33 -19.34
#